data_AF-A0A968SVE0-F1
#
_entry.id   AF-A0A968SVE0-F1
#
_cell.length_a   1.000
_cell.length_b   1.000
_cell.length_c   1.000
_cell.angle_alpha   90.00
_cell.angle_beta   90.00
_cell.angle_gamma   90.00
#
_symmetry.space_group_name_H-M   'P 1'
#
loop_
_entity.id
_entity.type
_entity.pdbx_description
1 polymer ?
#
loop_
_entity_poly.entity_id
_entity_poly.type
_entity_poly.pdbx_seq_one_letter_code
_entity_poly.pdbx_strand_id
1 'polypeptide(L)'
;MTLVQIENELKIRMSYLQAMEDEKFTLLPRGPVTEQMLRSYATYLGIEPTPLLEEFRKHHYVEPVEPLPALGGAALQRSFPRWLLVLLAVGLALAISLGTIYYLDPSGVQNGLLALQSYVNQLIASVRGG
;
A
#
# COMPACT_ATOMS: atom_id res chain seq x y z
N MET A 1 30.72 -5.57 3.19
CA MET A 1 29.29 -5.34 3.54
C MET A 1 28.73 -6.66 4.03
N THR A 2 27.98 -6.67 5.13
CA THR A 2 27.66 -7.93 5.86
C THR A 2 26.29 -8.48 5.47
N LEU A 3 26.20 -9.80 5.30
CA LEU A 3 25.00 -10.54 4.90
C LEU A 3 23.75 -10.28 5.78
N VAL A 4 23.94 -9.84 7.03
CA VAL A 4 22.88 -9.51 8.00
C VAL A 4 22.09 -8.25 7.61
N GLN A 5 22.69 -7.31 6.85
CA GLN A 5 21.98 -6.10 6.39
C GLN A 5 20.98 -6.42 5.27
N ILE A 6 21.34 -7.33 4.35
CA ILE A 6 20.50 -7.74 3.22
C ILE A 6 19.28 -8.52 3.71
N GLU A 7 19.45 -9.34 4.75
CA GLU A 7 18.38 -10.15 5.35
C GLU A 7 17.27 -9.28 5.96
N ASN A 8 17.62 -8.17 6.61
CA ASN A 8 16.65 -7.21 7.17
C ASN A 8 16.02 -6.29 6.11
N GLU A 9 16.75 -5.97 5.05
CA GLU A 9 16.30 -5.03 4.03
C GLU A 9 15.38 -5.68 2.99
N LEU A 10 15.59 -6.96 2.67
CA LEU A 10 14.79 -7.72 1.72
C LEU A 10 13.78 -8.67 2.38
N LYS A 11 13.94 -8.99 3.68
CA LYS A 11 13.20 -10.06 4.38
C LYS A 11 13.25 -11.40 3.65
N ILE A 12 14.34 -11.66 2.95
CA ILE A 12 14.58 -12.92 2.23
C ILE A 12 15.46 -13.81 3.10
N ARG A 13 15.02 -15.04 3.39
CA ARG A 13 15.86 -16.01 4.11
C ARG A 13 17.12 -16.32 3.31
N MET A 14 18.25 -16.46 4.01
CA MET A 14 19.54 -16.84 3.43
C MET A 14 19.47 -18.04 2.48
N SER A 15 18.70 -19.06 2.87
CA SER A 15 18.50 -20.28 2.08
C SER A 15 17.91 -20.01 0.69
N TYR A 16 17.12 -18.95 0.52
CA TYR A 16 16.53 -18.58 -0.76
C TYR A 16 17.50 -17.77 -1.62
N LEU A 17 18.35 -16.90 -1.04
CA LEU A 17 19.42 -16.27 -1.81
C LEU A 17 20.36 -17.33 -2.38
N GLN A 18 20.79 -18.27 -1.53
CA GLN A 18 21.67 -19.35 -1.96
C GLN A 18 21.01 -20.24 -3.02
N ALA A 19 19.70 -20.48 -2.93
CA ALA A 19 18.97 -21.20 -3.98
C ALA A 19 18.90 -20.42 -5.31
N MET A 20 18.88 -19.08 -5.27
CA MET A 20 18.97 -18.26 -6.49
C MET A 20 20.37 -18.29 -7.10
N GLU A 21 21.43 -18.26 -6.28
CA GLU A 21 22.82 -18.34 -6.72
C GLU A 21 23.17 -19.73 -7.30
N ASP A 22 22.63 -20.80 -6.71
CA ASP A 22 22.81 -22.19 -7.17
C ASP A 22 21.87 -22.58 -8.34
N GLU A 23 21.08 -21.63 -8.88
CA GLU A 23 20.03 -21.88 -9.89
C GLU A 23 18.98 -22.94 -9.47
N LYS A 24 18.83 -23.18 -8.18
CA LYS A 24 17.87 -24.14 -7.58
C LYS A 24 16.52 -23.46 -7.34
N PHE A 25 15.92 -22.94 -8.41
CA PHE A 25 14.65 -22.21 -8.35
C PHE A 25 13.47 -23.05 -7.83
N THR A 26 13.57 -24.38 -7.86
CA THR A 26 12.55 -25.31 -7.31
C THR A 26 12.42 -25.25 -5.79
N LEU A 27 13.44 -24.76 -5.09
CA LEU A 27 13.45 -24.59 -3.63
C LEU A 27 12.88 -23.24 -3.20
N LEU A 28 12.64 -22.33 -4.14
CA LEU A 28 12.03 -21.03 -3.85
C LEU A 28 10.55 -21.20 -3.52
N PRO A 29 9.96 -20.24 -2.80
CA PRO A 29 8.51 -20.21 -2.62
C PRO A 29 7.79 -20.27 -3.98
N ARG A 30 6.53 -20.72 -4.01
CA ARG A 30 5.73 -20.69 -5.25
C ARG A 30 4.89 -19.42 -5.32
N GLY A 31 4.64 -18.96 -6.54
CA GLY A 31 3.77 -17.84 -6.83
C GLY A 31 4.49 -16.48 -6.84
N PRO A 32 3.73 -15.37 -6.76
CA PRO A 32 4.21 -14.03 -7.09
C PRO A 32 5.29 -13.49 -6.13
N VAL A 33 5.41 -14.09 -4.94
CA VAL A 33 6.41 -13.71 -3.94
C VAL A 33 7.83 -13.97 -4.47
N THR A 34 8.04 -15.01 -5.27
CA THR A 34 9.37 -15.35 -5.79
C THR A 34 9.88 -14.35 -6.81
N GLU A 35 8.99 -13.83 -7.65
CA GLU A 35 9.33 -12.73 -8.56
C GLU A 35 9.67 -11.45 -7.80
N GLN A 36 8.97 -11.16 -6.71
CA GLN A 36 9.30 -10.03 -5.85
C GLN A 36 10.71 -10.19 -5.25
N MET A 37 11.05 -11.39 -4.79
CA MET A 37 12.37 -11.70 -4.23
C MET A 37 13.48 -11.58 -5.27
N LEU A 38 13.25 -12.09 -6.48
CA LEU A 38 14.22 -12.03 -7.57
C LEU A 38 14.43 -10.58 -8.06
N ARG A 39 13.37 -9.77 -8.09
CA ARG A 39 13.44 -8.33 -8.38
C ARG A 39 14.31 -7.58 -7.38
N SER A 40 14.07 -7.86 -6.09
CA SER A 40 14.82 -7.27 -4.98
C SER A 40 16.30 -7.64 -5.05
N TYR A 41 16.61 -8.90 -5.37
CA TYR A 41 17.98 -9.39 -5.54
C TYR A 41 18.70 -8.73 -6.73
N ALA A 42 18.06 -8.65 -7.90
CA ALA A 42 18.61 -7.97 -9.07
C ALA A 42 18.89 -6.49 -8.81
N THR A 43 17.95 -5.82 -8.14
CA THR A 43 18.09 -4.40 -7.75
C THR A 43 19.29 -4.21 -6.80
N TYR A 44 19.48 -5.13 -5.87
CA TYR A 44 20.62 -5.12 -4.95
C TYR A 44 21.97 -5.29 -5.68
N LEU A 45 22.02 -6.10 -6.73
CA LEU A 45 23.21 -6.27 -7.57
C LEU A 45 23.44 -5.14 -8.57
N GLY A 46 22.51 -4.17 -8.66
CA GLY A 46 22.55 -3.09 -9.67
C GLY A 46 22.26 -3.56 -11.09
N ILE A 47 21.60 -4.71 -11.24
CA ILE A 47 21.21 -5.30 -12.51
C ILE A 47 19.76 -4.91 -12.81
N GLU A 48 19.45 -4.62 -14.08
CA GLU A 48 18.08 -4.37 -14.52
C GLU A 48 17.19 -5.59 -14.24
N PRO A 49 16.16 -5.46 -13.37
CA PRO A 49 15.38 -6.61 -12.92
C PRO A 49 14.42 -7.13 -13.99
N THR A 50 14.00 -6.27 -14.93
CA THR A 50 12.99 -6.59 -15.95
C THR A 50 13.38 -7.79 -16.83
N PRO A 51 14.54 -7.81 -17.52
CA PRO A 51 14.93 -8.94 -18.36
C PRO A 51 15.12 -10.23 -17.55
N LEU A 52 15.69 -10.14 -16.34
CA LEU A 52 15.90 -11.30 -15.46
C LEU A 52 14.58 -11.96 -15.05
N LEU A 53 13.57 -11.14 -14.71
CA LEU A 53 12.26 -11.64 -14.32
C LEU A 53 11.50 -12.26 -15.49
N GLU A 54 11.67 -11.73 -16.71
CA GLU A 54 11.08 -12.32 -17.91
C GLU A 54 11.65 -13.71 -18.21
N GLU A 55 12.98 -13.85 -18.11
CA GLU A 55 13.65 -15.14 -18.24
C GLU A 55 13.20 -16.13 -17.16
N PHE A 56 13.14 -15.67 -15.90
CA PHE A 56 12.63 -16.49 -14.81
C PHE A 56 11.19 -16.94 -15.05
N ARG A 57 10.31 -16.06 -15.50
CA ARG A 57 8.92 -16.43 -15.83
C ARG A 57 8.87 -17.47 -16.95
N LYS A 58 9.68 -17.31 -17.99
CA LYS A 58 9.71 -18.24 -19.12
C LYS A 58 10.13 -19.66 -18.71
N HIS A 59 11.03 -19.78 -17.75
CA HIS A 59 11.60 -21.07 -17.34
C HIS A 59 10.91 -21.71 -16.12
N HIS A 60 10.33 -20.90 -15.23
CA HIS A 60 9.90 -21.37 -13.91
C HIS A 60 8.47 -20.97 -13.51
N TYR A 61 7.75 -20.23 -14.35
CA TYR A 61 6.35 -19.87 -14.07
C TYR A 61 5.44 -21.06 -14.35
N VAL A 62 4.96 -21.68 -13.27
CA VAL A 62 3.75 -22.51 -13.31
C VAL A 62 2.59 -21.54 -13.12
N GLU A 63 1.81 -21.37 -14.17
CA GLU A 63 0.61 -20.53 -14.26
C GLU A 63 -0.18 -20.54 -12.92
N PRO A 64 -0.27 -19.40 -12.18
CA PRO A 64 -1.36 -19.23 -11.25
C PRO A 64 -2.62 -19.40 -12.08
N VAL A 65 -3.52 -20.29 -11.68
CA VAL A 65 -4.82 -20.49 -12.34
C VAL A 65 -5.46 -19.11 -12.54
N GLU A 66 -5.36 -18.58 -13.75
CA GLU A 66 -6.06 -17.36 -14.12
C GLU A 66 -7.55 -17.74 -14.11
N PRO A 67 -8.42 -17.03 -13.38
CA PRO A 67 -9.83 -17.11 -13.69
C PRO A 67 -9.96 -16.68 -15.16
N LEU A 68 -10.44 -17.62 -15.99
CA LEU A 68 -10.60 -17.51 -17.44
C LEU A 68 -10.81 -16.05 -17.90
N PRO A 69 -10.03 -15.55 -18.87
CA PRO A 69 -10.25 -14.24 -19.46
C PRO A 69 -11.52 -14.32 -20.33
N ALA A 70 -12.68 -14.15 -19.71
CA ALA A 70 -13.91 -13.92 -20.44
C ALA A 70 -13.83 -12.50 -21.03
N LEU A 71 -13.38 -12.43 -22.29
CA LEU A 71 -13.51 -11.29 -23.20
C LEU A 71 -12.76 -10.01 -22.78
N GLY A 72 -11.54 -9.87 -23.30
CA GLY A 72 -11.02 -8.57 -23.76
C GLY A 72 -10.89 -7.48 -22.71
N GLY A 73 -10.10 -7.72 -21.66
CA GLY A 73 -9.56 -6.66 -20.82
C GLY A 73 -8.08 -6.91 -20.66
N ALA A 74 -7.24 -6.07 -21.26
CA ALA A 74 -5.82 -6.06 -20.95
C ALA A 74 -5.67 -6.08 -19.43
N ALA A 75 -4.88 -7.01 -18.91
CA ALA A 75 -4.53 -7.06 -17.50
C ALA A 75 -3.84 -5.74 -17.14
N LEU A 76 -4.64 -4.76 -16.73
CA LEU A 76 -4.16 -3.50 -16.22
C LEU A 76 -3.53 -3.88 -14.88
N GLN A 77 -2.23 -4.20 -14.90
CA GLN A 77 -1.39 -4.10 -13.71
C GLN A 77 -1.37 -2.63 -13.31
N ARG A 78 -2.49 -2.15 -12.77
CA ARG A 78 -2.63 -0.84 -12.19
C ARG A 78 -1.94 -0.98 -10.85
N SER A 79 -0.64 -0.75 -10.84
CA SER A 79 0.11 -0.53 -9.61
C SER A 79 -0.52 0.69 -8.94
N PHE A 80 -1.50 0.43 -8.08
CA PHE A 80 -2.22 1.48 -7.38
C PHE A 80 -1.16 2.29 -6.65
N PRO A 81 -0.99 3.56 -7.01
CA PRO A 81 0.15 4.30 -6.55
C PRO A 81 -0.03 4.48 -5.05
N ARG A 82 0.99 4.14 -4.26
CA ARG A 82 0.88 3.98 -2.79
C ARG A 82 0.24 5.18 -2.08
N TRP A 83 0.36 6.38 -2.65
CA TRP A 83 -0.31 7.59 -2.15
C TRP A 83 -1.85 7.50 -2.15
N LEU A 84 -2.46 6.76 -3.09
CA LEU A 84 -3.91 6.56 -3.12
C LEU A 84 -4.39 5.71 -1.94
N LEU A 85 -3.60 4.72 -1.52
CA LEU A 85 -3.88 3.94 -0.31
C LEU A 85 -3.76 4.82 0.95
N VAL A 86 -2.77 5.72 0.98
CA VAL A 86 -2.64 6.70 2.08
C VAL A 86 -3.84 7.64 2.11
N LEU A 87 -4.26 8.18 0.96
CA LEU A 87 -5.45 9.04 0.88
C LEU A 87 -6.73 8.32 1.29
N LEU A 88 -6.91 7.07 0.87
CA LEU A 88 -8.05 6.25 1.27
C LEU A 88 -8.05 6.00 2.79
N ALA A 89 -6.89 5.66 3.36
CA ALA A 89 -6.74 5.45 4.79
C ALA A 89 -7.01 6.72 5.60
N VAL A 90 -6.51 7.87 5.14
CA VAL A 90 -6.78 9.18 5.75
C VAL A 90 -8.27 9.51 5.66
N GLY A 91 -8.90 9.29 4.50
CA GLY A 91 -10.33 9.51 4.32
C GLY A 91 -11.19 8.63 5.24
N LEU A 92 -10.86 7.34 5.36
CA LEU A 92 -11.52 6.41 6.29
C LEU A 92 -11.33 6.82 7.74
N ALA A 93 -10.11 7.23 8.13
CA ALA A 93 -9.83 7.70 9.48
C ALA A 93 -10.64 8.96 9.82
N LEU A 94 -10.79 9.90 8.88
CA LEU A 94 -11.62 11.09 9.05
C LEU A 94 -13.11 10.76 9.14
N ALA A 95 -13.60 9.85 8.29
CA ALA A 95 -14.99 9.41 8.32
C ALA A 95 -15.34 8.69 9.63
N ILE A 96 -14.45 7.82 10.11
CA ILE A 96 -14.60 7.14 11.40
C ILE A 96 -14.55 8.17 12.53
N SER A 97 -13.61 9.11 12.51
CA SER A 97 -13.50 10.15 13.54
C SER A 97 -14.77 11.02 13.60
N LEU A 98 -15.27 11.48 12.46
CA LEU A 98 -16.51 12.26 12.37
C LEU A 98 -17.74 11.44 12.79
N GLY A 99 -17.82 10.18 12.37
CA GLY A 99 -18.90 9.27 12.77
C GLY A 99 -18.87 8.93 14.26
N THR A 100 -17.68 8.79 14.85
CA THR A 100 -17.47 8.56 16.27
C THR A 100 -17.93 9.78 17.08
N ILE A 101 -17.57 10.98 16.64
CA ILE A 101 -18.03 12.24 17.25
C ILE A 101 -19.55 12.36 17.16
N TYR A 102 -20.14 12.01 16.02
CA TYR A 102 -21.60 12.04 15.85
C TYR A 102 -22.34 11.01 16.72
N TYR A 103 -21.78 9.81 16.88
CA TYR A 103 -22.43 8.72 17.59
C TYR A 103 -22.26 8.80 19.11
N LEU A 104 -21.11 9.25 19.61
CA LEU A 104 -20.84 9.31 21.05
C LEU A 104 -21.36 10.58 21.74
N ASP A 105 -21.45 11.71 21.05
CA ASP A 105 -21.96 12.94 21.66
C ASP A 105 -22.65 13.88 20.62
N PRO A 106 -23.90 13.57 20.23
CA PRO A 106 -24.69 14.42 19.34
C PRO A 106 -24.88 15.85 19.89
N SER A 107 -24.86 15.98 21.22
CA SER A 107 -24.97 17.24 21.94
C SER A 107 -23.73 18.11 21.80
N GLY A 108 -22.52 17.53 21.72
CA GLY A 108 -21.28 18.28 21.53
C GLY A 108 -21.26 19.09 20.22
N VAL A 109 -21.76 18.50 19.12
CA VAL A 109 -21.87 19.17 17.82
C VAL A 109 -22.90 20.30 17.86
N GLN A 110 -24.04 20.09 18.51
CA GLN A 110 -25.08 21.11 18.66
C GLN A 110 -24.59 22.26 19.54
N ASN A 111 -23.92 21.96 20.66
CA ASN A 111 -23.33 22.95 21.55
C ASN A 111 -22.23 23.76 20.86
N GLY A 112 -21.43 23.13 20.00
CA GLY A 112 -20.44 23.81 19.17
C GLY A 112 -21.07 24.76 18.15
N LEU A 113 -22.14 24.35 17.47
CA LEU A 113 -22.89 25.21 16.55
C LEU A 113 -23.53 26.40 17.29
N LEU A 114 -24.12 26.15 18.47
CA LEU A 114 -24.71 27.19 19.30
C LEU A 114 -23.65 28.18 19.82
N ALA A 115 -22.44 27.71 20.13
CA ALA A 115 -21.32 28.56 20.53
C ALA A 115 -20.80 29.43 19.37
N LEU A 116 -20.74 28.90 18.15
CA LEU A 116 -20.40 29.70 16.97
C LEU A 116 -21.49 30.73 16.66
N GLN A 117 -22.76 30.33 16.78
CA GLN A 117 -23.90 31.22 16.57
C GLN A 117 -23.94 32.34 17.61
N SER A 118 -23.64 32.05 18.87
CA SER A 118 -23.57 33.07 19.92
C SER A 118 -22.41 34.05 19.71
N TYR A 119 -21.25 33.56 19.26
CA TYR A 119 -20.09 34.40 18.94
C TYR A 119 -20.38 35.34 17.77
N VAL A 120 -21.00 34.84 16.70
CA VAL A 120 -21.43 35.65 15.56
C VAL A 120 -22.46 36.69 15.97
N ASN A 121 -23.45 36.31 16.78
CA ASN A 121 -24.46 37.24 17.28
C ASN A 121 -23.86 38.34 18.16
N GLN A 122 -22.88 38.02 19.01
CA GLN A 122 -22.15 39.03 19.80
C GLN A 122 -21.35 39.99 18.91
N LEU A 123 -20.69 39.48 17.88
CA LEU A 123 -19.93 40.30 16.94
C LEU A 123 -20.85 41.26 16.16
N ILE A 124 -22.01 40.77 15.70
CA ILE A 124 -23.02 41.59 15.03
C ILE A 124 -23.60 42.64 15.99
N ALA A 125 -23.89 42.27 17.24
CA ALA A 125 -24.38 43.20 18.25
C ALA A 125 -23.35 44.29 18.59
N SER A 126 -22.07 43.93 18.67
CA SER A 126 -20.97 44.88 18.86
C SER A 126 -20.80 45.85 17.70
N VAL A 127 -21.06 45.41 16.46
CA VAL A 127 -20.99 46.27 15.26
C VAL A 127 -22.21 47.18 15.14
N ARG A 128 -23.38 46.76 15.67
CA ARG A 128 -24.63 47.53 15.63
C ARG A 128 -24.76 48.54 16.80
N GLY A 129 -24.02 48.34 17.89
CA GLY A 129 -24.11 49.13 19.12
C GLY A 129 -23.11 50.30 19.23
N GLY A 130 -22.30 50.57 18.20
CA GLY A 130 -21.41 51.73 18.10
C GLY A 130 -21.79 52.62 16.92
#